data_AF-A0A434U9K5-F1
#
_entry.id   AF-A0A434U9K5-F1
#
_cell.length_a   1.000
_cell.length_b   1.000
_cell.length_c   1.000
_cell.angle_alpha   90.00
_cell.angle_beta   90.00
_cell.angle_gamma   90.00
#
_symmetry.space_group_name_H-M   'P 1'
#
loop_
_entity.id
_entity.type
_entity.pdbx_description
1 polymer ?
#
loop_
_entity_poly.entity_id
_entity_poly.type
_entity_poly.pdbx_seq_one_letter_code
_entity_poly.pdbx_strand_id
1 'polypeptide(L)'
;MFPATANLVTTPAQSFVVAKTHELGKLWCLYHHHDATDQLAYIGVCKLLDLFQCPDARQNSEWIRLFGANEGIIVKLQLTSLDEVTVNNLRFRQVQELKPVCNMVGFSYAGAKMRIICNETGEEFESISHAARVHCLSQSALSNHLNQKPGHKSVKGKTYRKEA
;
A
#
# COMPACT_ATOMS: atom_id res chain seq x y z
N MET A 1 -43.64 24.82 6.91
CA MET A 1 -42.55 25.66 7.46
C MET A 1 -41.54 24.70 8.07
N PHE A 2 -40.45 24.41 7.37
CA PHE A 2 -39.40 23.48 7.85
C PHE A 2 -38.32 24.28 8.57
N PRO A 3 -37.81 23.85 9.74
CA PRO A 3 -36.75 24.57 10.41
C PRO A 3 -35.45 24.41 9.62
N ALA A 4 -34.79 25.55 9.37
CA ALA A 4 -33.47 25.59 8.77
C ALA A 4 -32.45 24.93 9.72
N THR A 5 -31.89 23.80 9.32
CA THR A 5 -30.71 23.20 9.95
C THR A 5 -29.53 24.12 9.75
N ALA A 6 -29.05 24.73 10.85
CA ALA A 6 -27.83 25.50 10.87
C ALA A 6 -26.64 24.56 10.61
N ASN A 7 -26.00 24.70 9.45
CA ASN A 7 -24.74 24.06 9.16
C ASN A 7 -23.66 24.73 10.02
N LEU A 8 -23.24 24.05 11.09
CA LEU A 8 -22.03 24.39 11.83
C LEU A 8 -20.84 24.20 10.88
N VAL A 9 -20.40 25.29 10.25
CA VAL A 9 -19.12 25.35 9.54
C VAL A 9 -18.03 25.38 10.61
N THR A 10 -17.57 24.20 11.04
CA THR A 10 -16.36 24.11 11.85
C THR A 10 -15.18 24.50 10.98
N THR A 11 -14.55 25.64 11.27
CA THR A 11 -13.30 26.03 10.64
C THR A 11 -12.29 24.90 10.83
N PRO A 12 -11.76 24.27 9.77
CA PRO A 12 -10.83 23.17 9.92
C PRO A 12 -9.60 23.67 10.68
N ALA A 13 -9.19 22.93 11.71
CA ALA A 13 -7.97 23.22 12.46
C ALA A 13 -6.79 23.27 11.48
N GLN A 14 -6.12 24.43 11.40
CA GLN A 14 -4.96 24.59 10.54
C GLN A 14 -3.80 23.75 11.09
N SER A 15 -3.32 22.80 10.30
CA SER A 15 -2.12 22.02 10.62
C SER A 15 -0.94 22.60 9.87
N PHE A 16 0.14 22.87 10.60
CA PHE A 16 1.39 23.39 10.06
C PHE A 16 2.52 22.38 10.29
N VAL A 17 3.40 22.24 9.31
CA VAL A 17 4.67 21.51 9.47
C VAL A 17 5.78 22.54 9.57
N VAL A 18 6.55 22.49 10.66
CA VAL A 18 7.72 23.36 10.87
C VAL A 18 8.97 22.49 10.80
N ALA A 19 9.83 22.75 9.81
CA ALA A 19 11.06 22.01 9.61
C ALA A 19 12.10 22.88 8.90
N LYS A 20 13.38 22.53 9.03
CA LYS A 20 14.43 23.18 8.22
C LYS A 20 14.30 22.71 6.77
N THR A 21 14.55 23.61 5.83
CA THR A 21 14.42 23.31 4.39
C THR A 21 15.20 22.07 3.95
N HIS A 22 16.42 21.87 4.47
CA HIS A 22 17.26 20.70 4.14
C HIS A 22 16.82 19.39 4.82
N GLU A 23 15.88 19.45 5.77
CA GLU A 23 15.30 18.29 6.46
C GLU A 23 13.99 17.83 5.81
N LEU A 24 13.34 18.65 4.97
CA LEU A 24 12.04 18.33 4.37
C LEU A 24 12.02 17.01 3.60
N GLY A 25 13.08 16.71 2.82
CA GLY A 25 13.21 15.43 2.10
C GLY A 25 13.48 14.22 2.99
N LYS A 26 13.82 14.44 4.27
CA LYS A 26 14.07 13.37 5.24
C LYS A 26 12.83 13.02 6.03
N LEU A 27 11.88 13.94 6.18
CA LEU A 27 10.65 13.74 6.93
C LEU A 27 9.78 12.66 6.30
N TRP A 28 9.38 11.71 7.13
CA TRP A 28 8.28 10.79 6.90
C TRP A 28 6.97 11.42 7.35
N CYS A 29 5.89 11.07 6.68
CA CYS A 29 4.56 11.51 7.03
C CYS A 29 3.58 10.33 7.11
N LEU A 30 2.65 10.44 8.05
CA LEU A 30 1.44 9.62 8.12
C LEU A 30 0.28 10.47 7.62
N TYR A 31 -0.44 9.96 6.64
CA TYR A 31 -1.52 10.68 6.01
C TYR A 31 -2.75 9.79 5.82
N HIS A 32 -3.90 10.43 5.72
CA HIS A 32 -5.19 9.81 5.44
C HIS A 32 -5.69 10.28 4.09
N HIS A 33 -6.24 9.36 3.29
CA HIS A 33 -7.07 9.68 2.15
C HIS A 33 -8.53 9.48 2.50
N HIS A 34 -9.31 10.52 2.26
CA HIS A 34 -10.76 10.48 2.36
C HIS A 34 -11.39 10.68 0.98
N ASP A 35 -12.58 10.13 0.81
CA ASP A 35 -13.41 10.41 -0.36
C ASP A 35 -14.04 11.81 -0.31
N ALA A 36 -14.84 12.15 -1.32
CA ALA A 36 -15.53 13.44 -1.41
C ALA A 36 -16.54 13.70 -0.26
N THR A 37 -16.92 12.66 0.48
CA THR A 37 -17.83 12.74 1.65
C THR A 37 -17.07 12.76 2.98
N ASP A 38 -15.75 12.91 2.92
CA ASP A 38 -14.84 12.89 4.05
C ASP A 38 -14.76 11.54 4.79
N GLN A 39 -15.15 10.43 4.14
CA GLN A 39 -15.01 9.08 4.70
C GLN A 39 -13.58 8.56 4.50
N LEU A 40 -12.99 8.03 5.58
CA LEU A 40 -11.63 7.50 5.57
C LEU A 40 -11.53 6.25 4.70
N ALA A 41 -10.78 6.33 3.60
CA ALA A 41 -10.60 5.24 2.67
C ALA A 41 -9.24 4.55 2.82
N TYR A 42 -8.17 5.30 3.11
CA TYR A 42 -6.81 4.77 3.18
C TYR A 42 -5.93 5.52 4.19
N ILE A 43 -5.02 4.78 4.81
CA ILE A 43 -3.96 5.29 5.67
C ILE A 43 -2.60 4.85 5.10
N GLY A 44 -1.78 5.84 4.77
CA GLY A 44 -0.50 5.67 4.09
C GLY A 44 0.68 6.29 4.83
N VAL A 45 1.88 5.90 4.42
CA VAL A 45 3.14 6.46 4.91
C VAL A 45 4.09 6.65 3.74
N CYS A 46 4.63 7.86 3.62
CA CYS A 46 5.64 8.17 2.61
C CYS A 46 6.55 9.30 3.09
N LYS A 47 7.54 9.67 2.28
CA LYS A 47 8.26 10.94 2.49
C LYS A 47 7.32 12.11 2.29
N LEU A 48 7.51 13.17 3.07
CA LEU A 48 6.65 14.36 3.02
C LEU A 48 6.61 14.99 1.62
N LEU A 49 7.75 15.02 0.92
CA LEU A 49 7.83 15.57 -0.44
C LEU A 49 7.10 14.71 -1.48
N ASP A 50 6.81 13.45 -1.17
CA ASP A 50 6.11 12.51 -2.05
C ASP A 50 4.62 12.41 -1.74
N LEU A 51 4.12 13.12 -0.73
CA LEU A 51 2.73 13.01 -0.22
C LEU A 51 1.69 13.07 -1.35
N PHE A 52 1.77 14.11 -2.20
CA PHE A 52 0.80 14.31 -3.28
C PHE A 52 1.03 13.40 -4.49
N GLN A 53 2.13 12.66 -4.55
CA GLN A 53 2.33 11.61 -5.55
C GLN A 53 1.63 10.31 -5.16
N CYS A 54 1.26 10.16 -3.88
CA CYS A 54 0.54 9.00 -3.35
C CYS A 54 1.20 7.65 -3.72
N PRO A 55 2.53 7.49 -3.53
CA PRO A 55 3.29 6.40 -4.13
C PRO A 55 2.84 5.01 -3.67
N ASP A 56 2.49 4.87 -2.39
CA ASP A 56 1.98 3.65 -1.77
C ASP A 56 0.49 3.42 -2.07
N ALA A 57 -0.33 4.47 -2.01
CA ALA A 57 -1.77 4.36 -2.27
C ALA A 57 -2.07 3.98 -3.73
N ARG A 58 -1.35 4.54 -4.71
CA ARG A 58 -1.53 4.23 -6.14
C ARG A 58 -1.13 2.81 -6.52
N GLN A 59 -0.47 2.08 -5.62
CA GLN A 59 -0.15 0.68 -5.80
C GLN A 59 -1.24 -0.21 -5.19
N ASN A 60 -2.21 0.32 -4.47
CA ASN A 60 -3.28 -0.46 -3.85
C ASN A 60 -4.46 -0.62 -4.84
N SER A 61 -4.84 -1.87 -5.12
CA SER A 61 -5.92 -2.21 -6.06
C SER A 61 -7.27 -1.60 -5.71
N GLU A 62 -7.64 -1.59 -4.43
CA GLU A 62 -8.91 -1.03 -4.00
C GLU A 62 -8.88 0.50 -4.05
N TRP A 63 -7.75 1.11 -3.74
CA TRP A 63 -7.54 2.53 -3.93
C TRP A 63 -7.67 2.93 -5.41
N ILE A 64 -7.06 2.18 -6.33
CA ILE A 64 -7.21 2.41 -7.78
C ILE A 64 -8.68 2.26 -8.20
N ARG A 65 -9.39 1.26 -7.67
CA ARG A 65 -10.81 1.04 -7.97
C ARG A 65 -11.68 2.22 -7.54
N LEU A 66 -11.41 2.80 -6.38
CA LEU A 66 -12.18 3.92 -5.83
C LEU A 66 -11.79 5.27 -6.45
N PHE A 67 -10.49 5.52 -6.66
CA PHE A 67 -10.00 6.87 -7.01
C PHE A 67 -9.32 6.97 -8.39
N GLY A 68 -9.12 5.86 -9.09
CA GLY A 68 -8.42 5.82 -10.37
C GLY A 68 -9.14 6.51 -11.54
N ALA A 69 -10.44 6.79 -11.42
CA ALA A 69 -11.26 7.40 -12.45
C ALA A 69 -11.21 8.95 -12.50
N ASN A 70 -10.17 9.57 -11.92
CA ASN A 70 -10.03 11.02 -11.71
C ASN A 70 -11.00 11.60 -10.67
N GLU A 71 -11.43 10.80 -9.69
CA GLU A 71 -12.16 11.35 -8.55
C GLU A 71 -11.22 12.16 -7.65
N GLY A 72 -11.70 13.30 -7.15
CA GLY A 72 -10.96 14.12 -6.20
C GLY A 72 -10.81 13.37 -4.87
N ILE A 73 -9.63 13.47 -4.26
CA ILE A 73 -9.35 12.92 -2.92
C ILE A 73 -9.09 14.06 -1.93
N ILE A 74 -9.49 13.86 -0.68
CA ILE A 74 -9.08 14.71 0.42
C ILE A 74 -7.87 14.06 1.09
N VAL A 75 -6.74 14.77 1.09
CA VAL A 75 -5.49 14.32 1.75
C VAL A 75 -5.35 15.05 3.08
N LYS A 76 -5.37 14.31 4.19
CA LYS A 76 -5.15 14.85 5.54
C LYS A 76 -3.81 14.38 6.08
N LEU A 77 -2.92 15.32 6.35
CA LEU A 77 -1.64 15.05 7.01
C LEU A 77 -1.88 14.94 8.52
N GLN A 78 -1.50 13.82 9.13
CA GLN A 78 -1.74 13.58 10.55
C GLN A 78 -0.48 13.74 11.41
N LEU A 79 0.68 13.33 10.90
CA LEU A 79 1.96 13.44 11.60
C LEU A 79 3.12 13.54 10.60
N THR A 80 4.17 14.27 11.00
CA THR A 80 5.50 14.21 10.37
C THR A 80 6.57 13.86 11.38
N SER A 81 7.55 13.03 11.01
CA SER A 81 8.69 12.67 11.87
C SER A 81 9.92 12.35 11.03
N LEU A 82 11.12 12.50 11.62
CA LEU A 82 12.35 11.97 11.03
C LEU A 82 12.49 10.46 11.24
N ASP A 83 11.75 9.88 12.20
CA ASP A 83 11.78 8.45 12.51
C ASP A 83 10.67 7.69 11.78
N GLU A 84 11.07 6.98 10.72
CA GLU A 84 10.21 6.10 9.91
C GLU A 84 9.48 5.04 10.73
N VAL A 85 10.18 4.45 11.71
CA VAL A 85 9.68 3.29 12.46
C VAL A 85 8.51 3.72 13.32
N THR A 86 8.63 4.88 13.99
CA THR A 86 7.55 5.47 14.77
C THR A 86 6.32 5.76 13.90
N VAL A 87 6.50 6.34 12.72
CA VAL A 87 5.39 6.68 11.79
C VAL A 87 4.70 5.41 11.31
N ASN A 88 5.45 4.39 10.92
CA ASN A 88 4.90 3.10 10.51
C ASN A 88 4.17 2.36 11.65
N ASN A 89 4.72 2.37 12.85
CA ASN A 89 4.05 1.76 14.02
C ASN A 89 2.73 2.44 14.35
N LEU A 90 2.64 3.77 14.18
CA LEU A 90 1.39 4.50 14.34
C LEU A 90 0.40 4.16 13.21
N ARG A 91 0.86 4.11 11.96
CA ARG A 91 0.05 3.67 10.81
C ARG A 91 -0.56 2.29 11.06
N PHE A 92 0.24 1.30 11.46
CA PHE A 92 -0.26 -0.05 11.74
C PHE A 92 -1.36 -0.05 12.80
N ARG A 93 -1.16 0.67 13.91
CA ARG A 93 -2.19 0.80 14.96
C ARG A 93 -3.48 1.41 14.42
N GLN A 94 -3.40 2.52 13.68
CA GLN A 94 -4.59 3.17 13.13
C GLN A 94 -5.30 2.32 12.08
N VAL A 95 -4.57 1.58 11.24
CA VAL A 95 -5.19 0.66 10.27
C VAL A 95 -5.99 -0.43 11.00
N GLN A 96 -5.47 -0.98 12.10
CA GLN A 96 -6.17 -1.99 12.89
C GLN A 96 -7.41 -1.43 13.60
N GLU A 97 -7.32 -0.19 14.09
CA GLU A 97 -8.40 0.48 14.82
C GLU A 97 -9.51 0.98 13.89
N LEU A 98 -9.14 1.73 12.85
CA LEU A 98 -10.07 2.44 11.96
C LEU A 98 -10.52 1.59 10.76
N LYS A 99 -9.79 0.51 10.45
CA LYS A 99 -10.07 -0.44 9.37
C LYS A 99 -10.47 0.20 8.03
N PRO A 100 -9.64 1.12 7.47
CA PRO A 100 -9.96 1.75 6.19
C PRO A 100 -10.11 0.73 5.06
N VAL A 101 -11.12 0.90 4.20
CA VAL A 101 -11.47 -0.09 3.16
C VAL A 101 -10.29 -0.48 2.27
N CYS A 102 -9.49 0.49 1.82
CA CYS A 102 -8.36 0.22 0.94
C CYS A 102 -7.24 -0.55 1.65
N ASN A 103 -7.02 -0.32 2.94
CA ASN A 103 -6.02 -1.06 3.72
C ASN A 103 -6.46 -2.49 4.06
N MET A 104 -7.77 -2.73 4.17
CA MET A 104 -8.32 -4.04 4.55
C MET A 104 -8.55 -4.96 3.35
N VAL A 105 -8.97 -4.40 2.21
CA VAL A 105 -9.40 -5.17 1.03
C VAL A 105 -8.35 -5.13 -0.09
N GLY A 106 -7.65 -4.01 -0.23
CA GLY A 106 -6.73 -3.80 -1.33
C GLY A 106 -5.46 -4.63 -1.19
N PHE A 107 -5.09 -5.32 -2.26
CA PHE A 107 -3.75 -5.89 -2.42
C PHE A 107 -2.84 -4.88 -3.14
N SER A 108 -1.54 -4.95 -2.83
CA SER A 108 -0.53 -4.07 -3.42
C SER A 108 0.03 -4.64 -4.73
N TYR A 109 0.02 -3.84 -5.79
CA TYR A 109 0.77 -4.05 -7.04
C TYR A 109 2.26 -3.78 -6.89
N ALA A 110 2.70 -3.22 -5.75
CA ALA A 110 4.11 -2.94 -5.44
C ALA A 110 4.96 -4.18 -5.22
N GLY A 111 4.38 -5.39 -5.35
CA GLY A 111 5.16 -6.61 -5.41
C GLY A 111 6.29 -6.38 -6.40
N ALA A 112 7.54 -6.37 -5.90
CA ALA A 112 8.73 -6.26 -6.71
C ALA A 112 8.53 -7.10 -7.96
N LYS A 113 8.91 -6.58 -9.15
CA LYS A 113 8.95 -7.36 -10.40
C LYS A 113 9.91 -8.53 -10.19
N MET A 114 9.40 -9.55 -9.53
CA MET A 114 10.17 -10.67 -9.04
C MET A 114 10.12 -11.68 -10.15
N ARG A 115 11.22 -11.77 -10.88
CA ARG A 115 11.36 -12.78 -11.90
C ARG A 115 11.49 -14.12 -11.21
N ILE A 116 10.65 -15.05 -11.62
CA ILE A 116 10.69 -16.42 -11.16
C ILE A 116 11.44 -17.21 -12.21
N ILE A 117 12.51 -17.89 -11.83
CA ILE A 117 13.32 -18.70 -12.76
C ILE A 117 13.18 -20.16 -12.37
N CYS A 118 12.83 -21.03 -13.32
CA CYS A 118 12.88 -22.48 -13.12
C CYS A 118 14.34 -22.95 -13.25
N ASN A 119 14.89 -23.59 -12.21
CA ASN A 119 16.30 -23.97 -12.22
C ASN A 119 16.61 -25.08 -13.23
N GLU A 120 15.64 -25.93 -13.55
CA GLU A 120 15.80 -27.06 -14.46
C GLU A 120 15.73 -26.65 -15.93
N THR A 121 14.83 -25.72 -16.29
CA THR A 121 14.61 -25.30 -17.69
C THR A 121 15.28 -23.98 -18.04
N GLY A 122 15.62 -23.15 -17.05
CA GLY A 122 16.11 -21.79 -17.24
C GLY A 122 15.02 -20.78 -17.65
N GLU A 123 13.75 -21.21 -17.75
CA GLU A 123 12.64 -20.32 -18.12
C GLU A 123 12.39 -19.25 -17.06
N GLU A 124 12.22 -18.01 -17.53
CA GLU A 124 11.93 -16.84 -16.70
C GLU A 124 10.44 -16.46 -16.79
N PHE A 125 9.86 -16.09 -15.65
CA PHE A 125 8.47 -15.68 -15.56
C PHE A 125 8.34 -14.36 -14.79
N GLU A 126 7.46 -13.48 -15.27
CA GLU A 126 7.21 -12.16 -14.68
C GLU A 126 6.51 -12.20 -13.31
N SER A 127 5.90 -13.33 -12.96
CA SER A 127 5.20 -13.51 -11.68
C SER A 127 5.03 -14.99 -11.31
N ILE A 128 4.76 -15.24 -10.03
CA ILE A 128 4.37 -16.56 -9.50
C ILE A 128 3.14 -17.10 -10.25
N SER A 129 2.16 -16.24 -10.51
CA SER A 129 0.92 -16.61 -11.21
C SER A 129 1.18 -17.08 -12.63
N HIS A 130 2.11 -16.41 -13.35
CA HIS A 130 2.49 -16.80 -14.70
C HIS A 130 3.18 -18.18 -14.70
N ALA A 131 4.22 -18.36 -13.86
CA ALA A 131 4.93 -19.63 -13.73
C ALA A 131 4.00 -20.79 -13.36
N ALA A 132 3.09 -20.56 -12.39
CA ALA A 132 2.13 -21.56 -11.96
C ALA A 132 1.20 -22.00 -13.08
N ARG A 133 0.75 -21.08 -13.94
CA ARG A 133 -0.11 -21.41 -15.09
C ARG A 133 0.63 -22.23 -16.14
N VAL A 134 1.83 -21.81 -16.55
CA VAL A 134 2.61 -22.48 -17.61
C VAL A 134 2.99 -23.91 -17.18
N HIS A 135 3.40 -24.08 -15.92
CA HIS A 135 3.80 -25.39 -15.39
C HIS A 135 2.65 -26.16 -14.70
N CYS A 136 1.40 -25.68 -14.81
CA CYS A 136 0.22 -26.30 -14.20
C CYS A 136 0.41 -26.60 -12.69
N LEU A 137 0.94 -25.63 -11.94
CA LEU A 137 1.20 -25.70 -10.50
C LEU A 137 0.15 -24.92 -9.71
N SER A 138 0.03 -25.25 -8.42
CA SER A 138 -0.66 -24.38 -7.48
C SER A 138 0.20 -23.15 -7.17
N GLN A 139 -0.38 -21.95 -7.28
CA GLN A 139 0.29 -20.71 -6.89
C GLN A 139 0.75 -20.74 -5.43
N SER A 140 -0.05 -21.34 -4.53
CA SER A 140 0.28 -21.49 -3.11
C SER A 140 1.47 -22.43 -2.89
N ALA A 141 1.54 -23.54 -3.63
CA ALA A 141 2.67 -24.46 -3.55
C ALA A 141 3.97 -23.79 -4.04
N LEU A 142 3.90 -23.04 -5.14
CA LEU A 142 5.03 -22.28 -5.68
C LEU A 142 5.46 -21.17 -4.73
N SER A 143 4.53 -20.43 -4.14
CA SER A 143 4.82 -19.39 -3.13
C SER A 143 5.48 -19.97 -1.89
N ASN A 144 4.99 -21.11 -1.37
CA ASN A 144 5.59 -21.77 -0.21
C ASN A 144 7.02 -22.24 -0.51
N HIS A 145 7.27 -22.75 -1.71
CA HIS A 145 8.59 -23.15 -2.17
C HIS A 145 9.54 -21.95 -2.28
N LEU A 146 9.12 -20.88 -2.96
CA LEU A 146 9.90 -19.66 -3.14
C LEU A 146 10.21 -18.92 -1.83
N ASN A 147 9.40 -19.14 -0.79
CA ASN A 147 9.62 -18.63 0.57
C ASN A 147 10.31 -19.66 1.49
N GLN A 148 10.81 -20.76 0.94
CA GLN A 148 11.54 -21.82 1.65
C GLN A 148 10.81 -22.37 2.89
N LYS A 149 9.47 -22.47 2.83
CA LYS A 149 8.70 -23.05 3.95
C LYS A 149 9.09 -24.52 4.17
N PRO A 150 9.13 -25.00 5.42
CA PRO A 150 9.42 -26.40 5.72
C PRO A 150 8.53 -27.35 4.91
N GLY A 151 9.14 -28.38 4.30
CA GLY A 151 8.44 -29.37 3.47
C GLY A 151 8.25 -28.97 1.99
N HIS A 152 8.56 -27.73 1.59
CA HIS A 152 8.36 -27.25 0.21
C HIS A 152 9.69 -27.08 -0.56
N LYS A 153 10.53 -28.12 -0.56
CA LYS A 153 11.85 -28.08 -1.24
C LYS A 153 11.74 -28.03 -2.77
N SER A 154 10.68 -28.58 -3.34
CA SER A 154 10.39 -28.56 -4.77
C SER A 154 8.88 -28.56 -5.01
N VAL A 155 8.45 -28.23 -6.22
CA VAL A 155 7.03 -28.27 -6.65
C VAL A 155 6.93 -29.11 -7.90
N LYS A 156 6.26 -30.27 -7.79
CA LYS A 156 6.19 -31.29 -8.86
C LYS A 156 7.57 -31.68 -9.42
N GLY A 157 8.56 -31.82 -8.53
CA GLY A 157 9.92 -32.22 -8.92
C GLY A 157 10.78 -31.11 -9.55
N LYS A 158 10.26 -29.89 -9.71
CA LYS A 158 11.00 -28.72 -10.17
C LYS A 158 11.31 -27.75 -9.03
N THR A 159 12.35 -26.95 -9.20
CA THR A 159 12.79 -25.93 -8.24
C THR A 159 12.83 -24.55 -8.91
N TYR A 160 12.54 -23.52 -8.13
CA TYR A 160 12.39 -22.15 -8.60
C TYR A 160 13.13 -21.21 -7.67
N ARG A 161 13.65 -20.13 -8.24
CA ARG A 161 14.28 -19.04 -7.48
C ARG A 161 13.67 -17.71 -7.84
N LYS A 162 13.76 -16.77 -6.91
CA LYS A 162 13.42 -15.36 -7.10
C LYS A 162 14.67 -14.63 -7.57
N GLU A 163 14.53 -13.82 -8.61
CA GLU A 163 15.52 -12.83 -9.00
C GLU A 163 14.91 -11.44 -8.84
N ALA A 164 15.60 -10.60 -8.09
CA ALA A 164 15.20 -9.22 -7.78
C ALA A 164 15.60 -8.24 -8.88
#